data_AF-A0AAV5PC78-F1
#
_entry.id   AF-A0AAV5PC78-F1
#
_cell.length_a   1.000
_cell.length_b   1.000
_cell.length_c   1.000
_cell.angle_alpha   90.00
_cell.angle_beta   90.00
_cell.angle_gamma   90.00
#
_symmetry.space_group_name_H-M   'P 1'
#
loop_
_entity.id
_entity.type
_entity.pdbx_description
1 polymer ?
#
loop_
_entity_poly.entity_id
_entity_poly.type
_entity_poly.pdbx_seq_one_letter_code
_entity_poly.pdbx_strand_id
1 'polypeptide(L)'
;MKTPPFLQRAFDQLSHDVAANNLPVVMIVAGGGIQANSKTHVGVFDQVMVSNLPNWKYLAPTSLTEEAAMINWVLKQKDGPVAIKLPVRPVPAGGAVLEGYRHIHYQKRRAGKKIAILALGDMQEIRQPSGRRT
;
A
#
# COMPACT_ATOMS: atom_id res chain seq x y z
N MET A 1 15.52 6.41 -5.11
CA MET A 1 14.72 7.57 -5.57
C MET A 1 13.65 7.84 -4.52
N LYS A 2 13.57 9.06 -3.95
CA LYS A 2 12.59 9.42 -2.90
C LYS A 2 11.35 10.02 -3.59
N THR A 3 10.25 9.27 -3.80
CA THR A 3 9.13 9.68 -4.70
C THR A 3 7.82 10.26 -4.10
N PRO A 4 7.45 10.17 -2.81
CA PRO A 4 6.05 10.44 -2.44
C PRO A 4 5.64 11.92 -2.35
N PRO A 5 6.51 12.89 -2.00
CA PRO A 5 6.18 14.30 -2.17
C PRO A 5 5.95 14.69 -3.63
N PHE A 6 6.51 13.93 -4.57
CA PHE A 6 6.33 14.20 -6.01
C PHE A 6 4.98 13.71 -6.52
N LEU A 7 4.43 12.63 -5.94
CA LEU A 7 3.06 12.21 -6.22
C LEU A 7 2.07 13.35 -5.97
N GLN A 8 2.29 14.14 -4.91
CA GLN A 8 1.42 15.28 -4.58
C GLN A 8 1.35 16.32 -5.71
N ARG A 9 2.40 16.43 -6.53
CA ARG A 9 2.43 17.34 -7.69
C ARG A 9 1.71 16.79 -8.92
N ALA A 10 1.50 15.48 -8.99
CA ALA A 10 0.82 14.82 -10.08
C ALA A 10 -0.64 14.47 -9.75
N PHE A 11 -1.17 14.92 -8.60
CA PHE A 11 -2.49 14.51 -8.12
C PHE A 11 -3.61 14.79 -9.12
N ASP A 12 -3.54 15.94 -9.80
CA ASP A 12 -4.52 16.31 -10.82
C ASP A 12 -4.50 15.33 -12.00
N GLN A 13 -3.32 14.97 -12.51
CA GLN A 13 -3.17 13.97 -13.58
C GLN A 13 -3.65 12.58 -13.14
N LEU A 14 -3.35 12.17 -11.90
CA LEU A 14 -3.83 10.88 -11.37
C LEU A 14 -5.36 10.84 -11.27
N SER A 15 -6.00 11.98 -10.98
CA SER A 15 -7.45 12.10 -10.90
C SER A 15 -8.08 12.22 -12.29
N HIS A 16 -7.74 13.26 -13.03
CA HIS A 16 -8.38 13.63 -14.27
C HIS A 16 -7.99 12.71 -15.42
N ASP A 17 -6.69 12.46 -15.61
CA ASP A 17 -6.23 11.74 -16.79
C ASP A 17 -6.35 10.23 -16.58
N VAL A 18 -6.01 9.74 -15.38
CA VAL A 18 -5.98 8.30 -15.09
C VAL A 18 -7.30 7.81 -14.51
N ALA A 19 -7.77 8.38 -13.40
CA ALA A 19 -8.93 7.86 -12.68
C ALA A 19 -10.22 8.02 -13.50
N ALA A 20 -10.46 9.19 -14.09
CA ALA A 20 -11.67 9.45 -14.87
C ALA A 20 -11.80 8.54 -16.10
N ASN A 21 -10.67 8.17 -16.71
CA ASN A 21 -10.62 7.30 -17.89
C ASN A 21 -10.39 5.82 -17.56
N ASN A 22 -10.30 5.45 -16.28
CA ASN A 22 -9.95 4.10 -15.81
C ASN A 22 -8.72 3.49 -16.52
N LEU A 23 -7.67 4.28 -16.74
CA LEU A 23 -6.49 3.81 -17.47
C LEU A 23 -5.70 2.78 -16.64
N PRO A 24 -5.17 1.70 -17.25
CA PRO A 24 -4.44 0.64 -16.55
C PRO A 24 -3.00 1.06 -16.19
N VAL A 25 -2.86 2.18 -15.49
CA VAL A 25 -1.58 2.71 -15.02
C VAL A 25 -1.12 1.94 -13.79
N VAL A 26 0.15 1.53 -13.79
CA VAL A 26 0.81 0.95 -12.62
C VAL A 26 1.75 1.99 -12.02
N MET A 27 1.53 2.33 -10.76
CA MET A 27 2.35 3.29 -10.01
C MET A 27 3.04 2.61 -8.83
N ILE A 28 4.37 2.74 -8.75
CA ILE A 28 5.15 2.29 -7.59
C ILE A 28 5.44 3.48 -6.68
N VAL A 29 4.91 3.43 -5.46
CA VAL A 29 5.08 4.48 -4.45
C VAL A 29 6.22 4.08 -3.53
N ALA A 30 7.41 4.61 -3.78
CA ALA A 30 8.61 4.35 -3.00
C ALA A 30 8.84 5.46 -1.97
N GLY A 31 9.29 5.11 -0.76
CA GLY A 31 9.69 6.09 0.24
C GLY A 31 8.53 6.85 0.91
N GLY A 32 7.34 6.26 0.96
CA GLY A 32 6.17 6.81 1.67
C GLY A 32 6.38 6.88 3.20
N GLY A 33 5.35 7.32 3.91
CA GLY A 33 5.31 7.30 5.38
C GLY A 33 6.20 8.33 6.06
N ILE A 34 6.45 8.10 7.36
CA ILE A 34 7.24 8.99 8.22
C ILE A 34 8.71 8.60 8.09
N GLN A 35 9.53 9.54 7.64
CA GLN A 35 10.99 9.39 7.56
C GLN A 35 11.67 10.63 8.14
N ALA A 36 12.93 10.48 8.54
CA ALA A 36 13.79 11.56 9.02
C ALA A 36 14.25 12.49 7.87
N ASN A 37 13.30 13.01 7.10
CA ASN A 37 13.52 14.01 6.06
C ASN A 37 12.91 15.36 6.51
N SER A 38 13.20 16.44 5.78
CA SER A 38 12.57 17.74 6.05
C SER A 38 11.04 17.66 5.94
N LYS A 39 10.33 18.58 6.61
CA LYS A 39 8.85 18.63 6.63
C LYS A 39 8.21 18.61 5.23
N THR A 40 8.92 19.11 4.22
CA THR A 40 8.47 19.18 2.81
C THR A 40 8.63 17.86 2.06
N HIS A 41 9.31 16.86 2.62
CA HIS A 41 9.60 15.57 1.99
C HIS A 41 8.91 14.38 2.67
N VAL A 42 7.90 14.66 3.50
CA VAL A 42 7.14 13.64 4.21
C VAL A 42 6.10 13.01 3.28
N GLY A 43 6.15 11.68 3.14
CA GLY A 43 5.30 10.92 2.23
C GLY A 43 4.07 10.30 2.86
N VAL A 44 3.48 10.94 3.86
CA VAL A 44 2.38 10.37 4.68
C VAL A 44 1.01 10.42 4.01
N PHE A 45 0.85 11.25 2.97
CA PHE A 45 -0.45 11.49 2.33
C PHE A 45 -0.72 10.57 1.14
N ASP A 46 0.27 9.80 0.69
CA ASP A 46 0.20 8.96 -0.51
C ASP A 46 -1.03 8.03 -0.52
N GLN A 47 -1.23 7.30 0.58
CA GLN A 47 -2.33 6.35 0.72
C GLN A 47 -3.68 7.06 0.73
N VAL A 48 -3.81 8.17 1.47
CA VAL A 48 -5.08 8.91 1.55
C VAL A 48 -5.40 9.55 0.21
N MET A 49 -4.42 10.17 -0.46
CA MET A 49 -4.64 10.81 -1.76
C MET A 49 -5.09 9.81 -2.81
N VAL A 50 -4.36 8.71 -2.99
CA VAL A 50 -4.68 7.74 -4.04
C VAL A 50 -5.95 6.95 -3.72
N SER A 51 -6.17 6.56 -2.45
CA SER A 51 -7.36 5.77 -2.07
C SER A 51 -8.68 6.55 -2.19
N ASN A 52 -8.63 7.88 -2.31
CA ASN A 52 -9.81 8.72 -2.56
C ASN A 52 -10.08 8.94 -4.05
N LEU A 53 -9.17 8.51 -4.95
CA LEU A 53 -9.41 8.59 -6.39
C LEU A 53 -10.29 7.41 -6.83
N PRO A 54 -11.29 7.63 -7.71
CA PRO A 54 -12.11 6.55 -8.24
C PRO A 54 -11.24 5.54 -9.02
N ASN A 55 -11.68 4.28 -9.09
CA ASN A 55 -11.06 3.19 -9.85
C ASN A 55 -9.66 2.72 -9.38
N TRP A 56 -8.93 3.53 -8.61
CA TRP A 56 -7.61 3.18 -8.11
C TRP A 56 -7.67 2.04 -7.09
N LYS A 57 -6.81 1.04 -7.29
CA LYS A 57 -6.49 0.05 -6.25
C LYS A 57 -5.17 0.45 -5.57
N TYR A 58 -5.16 0.50 -4.25
CA TYR A 58 -3.95 0.79 -3.47
C TYR A 58 -3.51 -0.45 -2.71
N LEU A 59 -2.39 -1.03 -3.10
CA LEU A 59 -1.81 -2.23 -2.52
C LEU A 59 -0.62 -1.88 -1.64
N ALA A 60 -0.51 -2.54 -0.49
CA ALA A 60 0.60 -2.37 0.44
C ALA A 60 1.02 -3.75 0.96
N PRO A 61 2.11 -4.33 0.44
CA PRO A 61 2.54 -5.67 0.77
C PRO A 61 3.01 -5.76 2.22
N THR A 62 2.74 -6.89 2.83
CA THR A 62 3.13 -7.21 4.22
C THR A 62 4.37 -8.11 4.30
N SER A 63 4.85 -8.63 3.17
CA SER A 63 6.06 -9.43 3.05
C SER A 63 6.71 -9.26 1.68
N LEU A 64 7.98 -9.65 1.55
CA LEU A 64 8.70 -9.62 0.26
C LEU A 64 8.04 -10.54 -0.79
N THR A 65 7.45 -11.64 -0.35
CA THR A 65 6.76 -12.58 -1.23
C THR A 65 5.44 -11.98 -1.74
N GLU A 66 4.73 -11.25 -0.88
CA GLU A 66 3.51 -10.54 -1.28
C GLU A 66 3.83 -9.37 -2.23
N GLU A 67 4.92 -8.64 -1.99
CA GLU A 67 5.40 -7.59 -2.90
C GLU A 67 5.69 -8.13 -4.30
N ALA A 68 6.48 -9.21 -4.41
CA ALA A 68 6.77 -9.85 -5.69
C ALA A 68 5.49 -10.35 -6.39
N ALA A 69 4.55 -10.90 -5.63
CA ALA A 69 3.28 -11.36 -6.18
C ALA A 69 2.40 -10.21 -6.68
N MET A 70 2.32 -9.11 -5.93
CA MET A 70 1.60 -7.90 -6.35
C MET A 70 2.21 -7.33 -7.63
N ILE A 71 3.55 -7.22 -7.71
CA ILE A 71 4.26 -6.78 -8.92
C ILE A 71 3.94 -7.69 -10.11
N ASN A 72 4.05 -9.02 -9.92
CA ASN A 72 3.74 -9.98 -10.99
C ASN A 72 2.28 -9.91 -11.45
N TRP A 73 1.35 -9.60 -10.54
CA TRP A 73 -0.06 -9.45 -10.88
C TRP A 73 -0.34 -8.14 -11.63
N VAL A 74 0.22 -7.00 -11.19
CA VAL A 74 -0.02 -5.70 -11.86
C VAL A 74 0.53 -5.66 -13.28
N LEU A 75 1.57 -6.43 -13.59
CA LEU A 75 2.11 -6.55 -14.95
C LEU A 75 1.16 -7.27 -15.92
N LYS A 76 0.19 -8.05 -15.41
CA LYS A 76 -0.74 -8.84 -16.21
C LYS A 76 -2.14 -8.24 -16.28
N GLN A 77 -2.57 -7.56 -15.21
CA GLN A 77 -3.89 -6.96 -15.12
C GLN A 77 -4.00 -5.69 -15.99
N LYS A 78 -5.20 -5.43 -16.53
CA LYS A 78 -5.51 -4.20 -17.29
C LYS A 78 -6.84 -3.59 -16.88
N ASP A 79 -7.35 -3.93 -15.69
CA ASP A 79 -8.72 -3.60 -15.27
C ASP A 79 -8.87 -2.13 -14.83
N GLY A 80 -7.76 -1.45 -14.57
CA GLY A 80 -7.72 -0.09 -14.08
C GLY A 80 -6.40 0.24 -13.39
N PRO A 81 -6.30 1.45 -12.80
CA PRO A 81 -5.07 1.90 -12.21
C PRO A 81 -4.77 1.22 -10.87
N VAL A 82 -3.49 0.92 -10.63
CA VAL A 82 -3.02 0.28 -9.40
C VAL A 82 -1.79 1.01 -8.87
N ALA A 83 -1.82 1.36 -7.59
CA ALA A 83 -0.66 1.82 -6.85
C ALA A 83 -0.15 0.72 -5.93
N ILE A 84 1.16 0.47 -5.92
CA ILE A 84 1.83 -0.40 -4.95
C ILE A 84 2.73 0.46 -4.06
N LYS A 85 2.47 0.48 -2.76
CA LYS A 85 3.33 1.11 -1.76
C LYS A 85 4.48 0.18 -1.41
N LEU A 86 5.71 0.57 -1.71
CA LEU A 86 6.86 -0.18 -1.21
C LEU A 86 6.95 -0.02 0.32
N PRO A 87 7.25 -1.10 1.06
CA PRO A 87 7.49 -1.02 2.50
C PRO A 87 8.55 0.03 2.84
N VAL A 88 8.30 0.80 3.88
CA VAL A 88 9.23 1.81 4.41
C VAL A 88 10.18 1.16 5.42
N ARG A 89 9.65 0.22 6.20
CA ARG A 89 10.40 -0.63 7.12
C ARG A 89 10.60 -2.02 6.51
N PRO A 90 11.63 -2.77 6.96
CA PRO A 90 11.80 -4.16 6.57
C PRO A 90 10.52 -4.95 6.83
N VAL A 91 10.15 -5.78 5.87
CA VAL A 91 9.07 -6.75 5.99
C VAL A 91 9.65 -8.16 5.92
N PRO A 92 9.02 -9.17 6.55
CA PRO A 92 9.52 -10.53 6.53
C PRO A 92 9.60 -11.11 5.11
N ALA A 93 10.48 -12.08 4.93
CA ALA A 93 10.45 -12.97 3.77
C ALA A 93 9.38 -14.07 3.97
N GLY A 94 8.76 -14.53 2.88
CA GLY A 94 7.76 -15.61 2.91
C GLY A 94 6.34 -15.12 3.21
N GLY A 95 5.46 -16.05 3.57
CA GLY A 95 4.05 -15.78 3.85
C GLY A 95 3.11 -16.20 2.72
N ALA A 96 1.82 -16.30 3.06
CA ALA A 96 0.78 -16.66 2.10
C ALA A 96 0.56 -15.52 1.10
N VAL A 97 0.36 -15.90 -0.16
CA VAL A 97 0.09 -15.01 -1.28
C VAL A 97 -1.32 -15.28 -1.79
N LEU A 98 -2.00 -14.22 -2.24
CA LEU A 98 -3.31 -14.33 -2.88
C LEU A 98 -3.16 -14.67 -4.37
N GLU A 99 -4.12 -15.42 -4.92
CA GLU A 99 -4.15 -15.73 -6.36
C GLU A 99 -4.53 -14.52 -7.25
N GLY A 100 -4.84 -13.38 -6.66
CA GLY A 100 -5.04 -12.11 -7.34
C GLY A 100 -5.41 -10.97 -6.38
N TYR A 101 -5.30 -9.73 -6.87
CA TYR A 101 -5.54 -8.51 -6.08
C TYR A 101 -6.68 -7.66 -6.66
N ARG A 102 -7.60 -8.28 -7.41
CA ARG A 102 -8.74 -7.59 -8.03
C ARG A 102 -9.79 -7.16 -6.99
N HIS A 103 -9.99 -7.99 -5.96
CA HIS A 103 -10.91 -7.73 -4.86
C HIS A 103 -10.13 -7.48 -3.57
N ILE A 104 -10.76 -6.78 -2.62
CA ILE A 104 -10.18 -6.54 -1.31
C ILE A 104 -10.24 -7.84 -0.50
N HIS A 105 -9.07 -8.28 -0.02
CA HIS A 105 -8.96 -9.44 0.86
C HIS A 105 -8.29 -9.04 2.17
N TYR A 106 -8.90 -9.42 3.29
CA TYR A 106 -8.31 -9.26 4.61
C TYR A 106 -7.69 -10.58 5.05
N GLN A 107 -6.43 -10.55 5.48
CA GLN A 107 -5.76 -11.72 6.03
C GLN A 107 -5.75 -11.65 7.57
N LYS A 108 -6.46 -12.58 8.22
CA LYS A 108 -6.42 -12.71 9.68
C LYS A 108 -5.11 -13.36 10.11
N ARG A 109 -4.25 -12.58 10.77
CA ARG A 109 -2.94 -13.06 11.26
C ARG A 109 -2.99 -13.59 12.68
N ARG A 110 -3.88 -13.04 13.52
CA ARG A 110 -4.06 -13.45 14.91
C ARG A 110 -5.53 -13.40 15.29
N ALA A 111 -6.00 -14.42 16.01
CA ALA A 111 -7.33 -14.40 16.62
C ALA A 111 -7.31 -13.68 17.97
N GLY A 112 -8.27 -12.77 18.17
CA GLY A 112 -8.58 -12.13 19.44
C GLY A 112 -10.08 -12.20 19.72
N LYS A 113 -10.51 -11.78 20.92
CA LYS A 113 -11.92 -11.90 21.34
C LYS A 113 -12.66 -10.56 21.44
N LYS A 114 -12.00 -9.49 21.87
CA LYS A 114 -12.65 -8.20 22.17
C LYS A 114 -12.27 -7.06 21.23
N ILE A 115 -11.07 -7.12 20.65
CA ILE A 115 -10.49 -6.03 19.85
C ILE A 115 -10.02 -6.60 18.51
N ALA A 116 -10.36 -5.92 17.43
CA ALA A 116 -9.79 -6.13 16.11
C ALA A 116 -8.80 -5.00 15.81
N ILE A 117 -7.58 -5.36 15.40
CA ILE A 117 -6.57 -4.41 14.93
C ILE A 117 -6.45 -4.59 13.43
N LEU A 118 -6.67 -3.50 12.69
CA LEU A 118 -6.44 -3.44 11.25
C LEU A 118 -5.11 -2.73 11.03
N ALA A 119 -4.20 -3.41 10.35
CA ALA A 119 -2.90 -2.89 9.99
C ALA A 119 -2.64 -3.16 8.51
N LEU A 120 -1.96 -2.22 7.84
CA LEU A 120 -1.71 -2.26 6.40
C LEU A 120 -0.21 -2.19 6.13
N GLY A 121 0.27 -2.99 5.17
CA GLY A 121 1.68 -3.03 4.79
C GLY A 121 2.61 -3.31 5.97
N ASP A 122 3.73 -2.59 6.03
CA ASP A 122 4.72 -2.75 7.10
C ASP A 122 4.20 -2.43 8.52
N MET A 123 3.05 -1.77 8.66
CA MET A 123 2.41 -1.50 9.96
C MET A 123 1.88 -2.77 10.63
N GLN A 124 1.80 -3.88 9.89
CA GLN A 124 1.44 -5.20 10.44
C GLN A 124 2.32 -5.59 11.64
N GLU A 125 3.60 -5.21 11.62
CA GLU A 125 4.56 -5.58 12.66
C GLU A 125 4.54 -4.66 13.88
N ILE A 126 3.57 -3.73 14.00
CA ILE A 126 3.41 -2.96 15.25
C ILE A 126 2.96 -3.92 16.35
N ARG A 127 3.97 -4.49 17.00
CA ARG A 127 3.91 -5.34 18.17
C ARG A 127 3.28 -4.52 19.28
N GLN A 128 2.21 -5.04 19.87
CA GLN A 128 1.77 -4.52 21.16
C GLN A 128 2.94 -4.63 22.15
N PRO A 129 3.20 -3.61 22.98
CA PRO A 129 4.20 -3.72 24.04
C PRO A 129 3.91 -5.00 24.82
N SER A 130 4.95 -5.81 24.99
CA SER A 130 4.91 -7.05 25.78
C SER A 130 4.34 -6.73 27.16
N GLY A 131 3.06 -7.03 27.39
CA GLY A 131 2.47 -6.78 28.70
C GLY A 131 0.96 -6.82 28.88
N ARG A 132 0.10 -6.76 27.86
CA ARG A 132 -1.37 -6.83 28.10
C ARG A 132 -2.09 -7.85 27.22
N ARG A 133 -2.57 -8.90 27.87
CA ARG A 133 -3.58 -9.83 27.37
C ARG A 133 -4.92 -9.07 27.26
N THR A 134 -5.54 -9.11 26.09
CA THR A 134 -6.98 -8.85 25.90
C THR A 134 -7.56 -9.90 24.98
#